data_AF-A0A8T5UE42-F1
#
_entry.id   AF-A0A8T5UE42-F1
#
_cell.length_a   1.000
_cell.length_b   1.000
_cell.length_c   1.000
_cell.angle_alpha   90.00
_cell.angle_beta   90.00
_cell.angle_gamma   90.00
#
_symmetry.space_group_name_H-M   'P 1'
#
loop_
_entity.id
_entity.type
_entity.pdbx_description
1 polymer ?
#
loop_
_entity_poly.entity_id
_entity_poly.type
_entity_poly.pdbx_seq_one_letter_code
_entity_poly.pdbx_strand_id
1 'polypeptide(L)'
;MKDRKEEITDEHMVQRVIDLDTGKDITGEYINQRLKELEKAADMIIDKAFQDFRKDHNKKMEIYEEAYWQIHERLGMGSIGPATAAAGPLMDSKKQNLAQLLDIDAKDII
;
A
#
# COMPACT_ATOMS: atom_id res chain seq x y z
N MET A 1 30.51 -7.91 30.94
CA MET A 1 29.33 -8.19 30.08
C MET A 1 28.89 -6.85 29.51
N LYS A 2 28.81 -6.72 28.18
CA LYS A 2 28.36 -5.48 27.52
C LYS A 2 26.85 -5.50 27.42
N ASP A 3 26.16 -4.73 28.25
CA ASP A 3 24.77 -4.36 28.07
C ASP A 3 24.66 -3.56 26.76
N ARG A 4 24.23 -4.22 25.68
CA ARG A 4 23.72 -3.50 24.51
C ARG A 4 22.31 -3.04 24.88
N LYS A 5 22.18 -1.77 25.30
CA LYS A 5 20.90 -1.09 25.20
C LYS A 5 20.63 -0.93 23.72
N GLU A 6 19.67 -1.68 23.21
CA GLU A 6 19.08 -1.40 21.90
C GLU A 6 18.51 0.02 21.98
N GLU A 7 19.13 0.96 21.28
CA GLU A 7 18.56 2.28 21.07
C GLU A 7 17.31 2.09 20.22
N ILE A 8 16.15 2.10 20.87
CA ILE A 8 14.87 2.20 20.20
C ILE A 8 14.84 3.61 19.60
N THR A 9 15.08 3.74 18.30
CA THR A 9 14.92 5.01 17.60
C THR A 9 13.43 5.39 17.62
N ASP A 10 13.12 6.63 18.00
CA ASP A 10 11.74 7.15 18.13
C ASP A 10 10.90 6.99 16.84
N GLU A 11 11.54 6.76 15.70
CA GLU A 11 10.92 6.55 14.39
C GLU A 11 10.05 5.29 14.28
N HIS A 12 10.11 4.36 15.24
CA HIS A 12 9.39 3.07 15.17
C HIS A 12 8.29 2.88 16.21
N MET A 13 8.04 3.85 17.10
CA MET A 13 7.02 3.70 18.13
C MET A 13 5.66 4.22 17.65
N VAL A 14 4.85 3.33 17.05
CA VAL A 14 3.42 3.59 16.88
C VAL A 14 2.79 3.65 18.27
N GLN A 15 2.49 4.86 18.74
CA GLN A 15 1.82 5.06 20.02
C GLN A 15 0.37 4.56 19.91
N ARG A 16 0.09 3.42 20.55
CA ARG A 16 -1.27 2.88 20.67
C ARG A 16 -2.06 3.74 21.65
N VAL A 17 -3.15 4.33 21.16
CA VAL A 17 -4.10 5.09 21.96
C VAL A 17 -5.30 4.18 22.20
N ILE A 18 -5.48 3.80 23.46
CA ILE A 18 -6.62 3.00 23.90
C ILE A 18 -7.62 3.92 24.59
N ASP A 19 -8.88 3.87 24.18
CA ASP A 19 -9.99 4.45 24.93
C ASP A 19 -10.10 3.70 26.26
N LEU A 20 -9.86 4.38 27.38
CA LEU A 20 -9.87 3.76 28.71
C LEU A 20 -11.27 3.42 29.20
N ASP A 21 -12.31 4.07 28.67
CA ASP A 21 -13.70 3.82 29.04
C ASP A 21 -14.30 2.62 28.29
N THR A 22 -13.86 2.40 27.04
CA THR A 22 -14.40 1.35 26.18
C THR A 22 -13.42 0.21 25.86
N GLY A 23 -12.14 0.38 26.19
CA GLY A 23 -11.05 -0.56 25.86
C GLY A 23 -10.68 -0.61 24.38
N LYS A 24 -11.20 0.30 23.55
CA LYS A 24 -11.00 0.28 22.09
C LYS A 24 -9.62 0.81 21.69
N ASP A 25 -8.98 0.14 20.74
CA ASP A 25 -7.74 0.62 20.12
C ASP A 25 -8.05 1.63 19.01
N ILE A 26 -8.03 2.92 19.38
CA ILE A 26 -8.29 4.03 18.48
C ILE A 26 -7.24 4.09 17.36
N THR A 27 -5.97 3.83 17.71
CA THR A 27 -4.87 3.83 16.73
C THR A 27 -5.06 2.71 15.70
N GLY A 28 -5.42 1.51 16.15
CA GLY A 28 -5.69 0.36 15.27
C GLY A 28 -6.90 0.57 14.35
N GLU A 29 -8.01 1.11 14.88
CA GLU A 29 -9.20 1.44 14.07
C GLU A 29 -8.88 2.50 13.01
N TYR A 30 -8.15 3.55 13.39
CA TYR A 30 -7.73 4.60 12.47
C TYR A 30 -6.84 4.05 11.33
N ILE A 31 -5.84 3.24 11.66
CA ILE A 31 -4.96 2.60 10.66
C ILE A 31 -5.78 1.73 9.70
N ASN A 32 -6.67 0.89 10.23
CA ASN A 32 -7.51 0.02 9.42
C ASN A 32 -8.43 0.79 8.49
N GLN A 33 -9.03 1.88 8.96
CA GLN A 33 -9.86 2.74 8.10
C GLN A 33 -9.04 3.37 6.98
N ARG A 34 -7.86 3.91 7.30
CA ARG A 34 -6.95 4.48 6.30
C ARG A 34 -6.48 3.46 5.27
N LEU A 35 -6.14 2.23 5.70
CA LEU A 35 -5.76 1.16 4.77
C LEU A 35 -6.91 0.79 3.83
N LYS A 36 -8.15 0.72 4.31
CA LYS A 36 -9.32 0.47 3.45
C LYS A 36 -9.54 1.58 2.43
N GLU A 37 -9.35 2.84 2.82
CA GLU A 37 -9.44 3.98 1.90
C GLU A 37 -8.36 3.92 0.81
N LEU A 38 -7.12 3.57 1.19
CA LEU A 38 -6.00 3.41 0.26
C LEU A 38 -6.20 2.20 -0.67
N GLU A 39 -6.68 1.09 -0.13
CA GLU A 39 -7.01 -0.12 -0.89
C GLU A 39 -8.05 0.18 -1.96
N LYS A 40 -9.14 0.85 -1.59
CA LYS A 40 -10.19 1.24 -2.55
C LYS A 40 -9.65 2.15 -3.65
N ALA A 41 -8.75 3.07 -3.30
CA ALA A 41 -8.12 3.95 -4.29
C ALA A 41 -7.23 3.16 -5.27
N ALA A 42 -6.44 2.21 -4.77
CA ALA A 42 -5.63 1.32 -5.61
C ALA A 42 -6.50 0.46 -6.52
N ASP A 43 -7.59 -0.11 -6.01
CA ASP A 43 -8.51 -0.93 -6.81
C ASP A 43 -9.13 -0.14 -7.96
N MET A 44 -9.51 1.12 -7.73
CA MET A 44 -10.01 2.00 -8.79
C MET A 44 -8.96 2.27 -9.88
N ILE A 45 -7.68 2.38 -9.52
CA ILE A 45 -6.58 2.55 -10.49
C ILE A 45 -6.41 1.27 -11.31
N ILE A 46 -6.41 0.11 -10.65
CA ILE A 46 -6.29 -1.21 -11.32
C ILE A 46 -7.46 -1.44 -12.27
N ASP A 47 -8.69 -1.15 -11.85
CA ASP A 47 -9.89 -1.30 -12.69
C ASP A 47 -9.79 -0.44 -13.95
N LYS A 48 -9.33 0.82 -13.81
CA LYS A 48 -9.11 1.70 -14.94
C LYS A 48 -8.03 1.16 -15.88
N ALA A 49 -6.89 0.74 -15.34
CA ALA A 49 -5.80 0.16 -16.11
C ALA A 49 -6.27 -1.06 -16.92
N PHE A 50 -7.06 -1.93 -16.30
CA PHE A 50 -7.61 -3.10 -16.96
C PHE A 50 -8.63 -2.74 -18.06
N GLN A 51 -9.44 -1.71 -17.86
CA GLN A 51 -10.32 -1.19 -18.91
C GLN A 51 -9.54 -0.63 -20.10
N ASP A 52 -8.46 0.10 -19.84
CA ASP A 52 -7.63 0.67 -20.90
C ASP A 52 -6.87 -0.42 -21.67
N PHE A 53 -6.41 -1.46 -20.97
CA PHE A 53 -5.81 -2.63 -21.60
C PHE A 53 -6.78 -3.37 -22.53
N ARG A 54 -8.05 -3.52 -22.12
CA ARG A 54 -9.09 -4.11 -22.98
C ARG A 54 -9.38 -3.29 -24.24
N LYS A 55 -9.09 -1.99 -24.24
CA LYS A 55 -9.25 -1.13 -25.43
C LYS A 55 -8.04 -1.24 -26.36
N ASP A 56 -6.84 -1.33 -25.80
CA ASP A 56 -5.59 -1.44 -26.56
C ASP A 56 -4.57 -2.35 -25.86
N HIS A 57 -4.54 -3.61 -26.27
CA HIS A 57 -3.68 -4.63 -25.68
C HIS A 57 -2.19 -4.39 -25.96
N ASN A 58 -1.84 -3.61 -26.99
CA ASN A 58 -0.45 -3.36 -27.37
C ASN A 58 0.26 -2.43 -26.38
N LYS A 59 -0.51 -1.71 -25.54
CA LYS A 59 0.00 -0.75 -24.56
C LYS A 59 0.15 -1.34 -23.16
N LYS A 60 0.10 -2.67 -23.00
CA LYS A 60 0.07 -3.31 -21.68
C LYS A 60 1.18 -2.85 -20.72
N MET A 61 2.41 -2.66 -21.23
CA MET A 61 3.53 -2.18 -20.41
C MET A 61 3.40 -0.72 -20.01
N GLU A 62 3.00 0.16 -20.93
CA GLU A 62 2.77 1.58 -20.66
C GLU A 62 1.66 1.76 -19.61
N ILE A 63 0.56 1.01 -19.77
CA ILE A 63 -0.57 0.99 -18.84
C ILE A 63 -0.15 0.45 -17.47
N TYR A 64 0.64 -0.63 -17.43
CA TYR A 64 1.16 -1.21 -16.21
C TYR A 64 2.03 -0.21 -15.44
N GLU A 65 3.00 0.42 -16.12
CA GLU A 65 3.90 1.39 -15.50
C GLU A 65 3.14 2.62 -14.96
N GLU A 66 2.24 3.18 -15.76
CA GLU A 66 1.44 4.35 -15.35
C GLU A 66 0.58 4.03 -14.12
N ALA A 67 -0.08 2.87 -14.12
CA ALA A 67 -0.93 2.44 -13.01
C ALA A 67 -0.10 2.11 -11.76
N TYR A 68 1.06 1.45 -11.93
CA TYR A 68 1.99 1.18 -10.83
C TYR A 68 2.45 2.47 -10.16
N TRP A 69 2.86 3.47 -10.92
CA TRP A 69 3.29 4.76 -10.37
C TRP A 69 2.16 5.49 -9.64
N GLN A 70 0.93 5.46 -10.17
CA GLN A 70 -0.23 6.01 -9.48
C GLN A 70 -0.51 5.31 -8.14
N ILE A 71 -0.39 3.99 -8.09
CA ILE A 71 -0.50 3.21 -6.84
C ILE A 71 0.65 3.60 -5.89
N HIS A 72 1.89 3.70 -6.39
CA HIS A 72 3.07 4.09 -5.62
C HIS A 72 2.89 5.47 -4.98
N GLU A 73 2.47 6.48 -5.72
CA GLU A 73 2.20 7.82 -5.18
C GLU A 73 1.11 7.77 -4.10
N ARG A 74 0.05 7.00 -4.35
CA ARG A 74 -1.08 6.95 -3.43
C ARG A 74 -0.78 6.22 -2.12
N LEU A 75 -0.11 5.07 -2.20
CA LEU A 75 0.17 4.20 -1.05
C LEU A 75 1.52 4.53 -0.40
N GLY A 76 2.55 4.78 -1.21
CA GLY A 76 3.93 5.02 -0.76
C GLY A 76 4.21 6.44 -0.28
N MET A 77 3.67 7.46 -0.96
CA MET A 77 3.84 8.87 -0.54
C MET A 77 2.62 9.45 0.19
N GLY A 78 1.43 8.92 -0.06
CA GLY A 78 0.18 9.41 0.54
C GLY A 78 -0.10 8.90 1.95
N SER A 79 0.65 7.90 2.45
CA SER A 79 0.51 7.39 3.81
C SER A 79 1.45 8.13 4.76
N ILE A 80 0.91 8.75 5.82
CA ILE A 80 1.70 9.39 6.89
C ILE A 80 1.49 8.61 8.19
N GLY A 81 2.59 8.23 8.84
CA GLY A 81 2.59 7.61 10.17
C GLY A 81 2.41 6.08 10.15
N PRO A 82 1.70 5.48 11.13
CA PRO A 82 1.58 4.02 11.25
C PRO A 82 0.96 3.32 10.04
N ALA A 83 0.14 4.04 9.27
CA ALA A 83 -0.45 3.55 8.02
C ALA A 83 0.62 3.31 6.94
N THR A 84 1.76 4.01 6.98
CA THR A 84 2.89 3.82 6.04
C THR A 84 3.53 2.45 6.20
N ALA A 85 3.70 1.97 7.43
CA ALA A 85 4.24 0.63 7.69
C ALA A 85 3.33 -0.48 7.16
N ALA A 86 2.01 -0.27 7.19
CA ALA A 86 1.04 -1.23 6.68
C ALA A 86 0.73 -1.06 5.17
N ALA A 87 1.14 0.07 4.56
CA ALA A 87 0.96 0.32 3.13
C ALA A 87 1.93 -0.52 2.26
N GLY A 88 3.08 -0.92 2.78
CA GLY A 88 4.06 -1.76 2.06
C GLY A 88 3.49 -3.10 1.59
N PRO A 89 2.99 -3.97 2.50
CA PRO A 89 2.37 -5.24 2.11
C PRO A 89 1.16 -5.07 1.18
N LEU A 90 0.36 -4.01 1.38
CA LEU A 90 -0.75 -3.69 0.49
C LEU A 90 -0.26 -3.34 -0.91
N MET A 91 0.81 -2.55 -1.01
CA MET A 91 1.40 -2.15 -2.27
C MET A 91 1.94 -3.35 -3.06
N ASP A 92 2.66 -4.26 -2.40
CA ASP A 92 3.14 -5.50 -3.04
C ASP A 92 1.98 -6.34 -3.58
N SER A 93 0.90 -6.48 -2.80
CA SER A 93 -0.30 -7.21 -3.22
C SER A 93 -0.96 -6.57 -4.46
N LYS A 94 -1.11 -5.24 -4.47
CA LYS A 94 -1.74 -4.51 -5.59
C LYS A 94 -0.86 -4.51 -6.85
N LYS A 95 0.46 -4.43 -6.69
CA LYS A 95 1.45 -4.60 -7.78
C LYS A 95 1.30 -5.97 -8.45
N GLN A 96 1.25 -7.05 -7.66
CA GLN A 96 1.06 -8.40 -8.20
C GLN A 96 -0.30 -8.58 -8.89
N ASN A 97 -1.37 -8.05 -8.30
CA ASN A 97 -2.71 -8.09 -8.90
C ASN A 97 -2.73 -7.38 -10.26
N LEU A 98 -2.19 -6.15 -10.33
CA LEU A 98 -2.08 -5.39 -11.57
C LEU A 98 -1.30 -6.15 -12.64
N ALA A 99 -0.14 -6.73 -12.29
CA ALA A 99 0.67 -7.52 -13.22
C ALA A 99 -0.09 -8.74 -13.76
N GLN A 100 -0.82 -9.46 -12.90
CA GLN A 100 -1.63 -10.62 -13.30
C GLN A 100 -2.77 -10.24 -14.24
N LEU A 101 -3.50 -9.15 -13.94
CA LEU A 101 -4.63 -8.70 -14.78
C LEU A 101 -4.19 -8.23 -16.16
N LEU A 102 -2.97 -7.70 -16.26
CA LEU A 102 -2.40 -7.17 -17.50
C LEU A 102 -1.50 -8.19 -18.24
N ASP A 103 -1.41 -9.43 -17.75
CA ASP A 103 -0.59 -10.49 -18.32
C ASP A 103 0.89 -10.05 -18.50
N ILE A 104 1.45 -9.51 -17.43
CA ILE A 104 2.85 -9.07 -17.35
C ILE A 104 3.69 -10.22 -16.79
N ASP A 105 4.75 -10.58 -17.51
CA ASP A 105 5.69 -11.61 -17.04
C ASP A 105 6.37 -11.15 -15.75
N ALA A 106 6.62 -12.08 -14.83
CA ALA A 106 7.26 -11.78 -13.54
C ALA A 106 8.65 -11.10 -13.68
N LYS A 107 9.34 -11.30 -14.79
CA LYS A 107 10.64 -10.68 -15.11
C LYS A 107 10.52 -9.20 -15.48
N ASP A 108 9.34 -8.76 -15.92
CA ASP A 108 9.06 -7.41 -16.42
C ASP A 108 8.35 -6.54 -15.36
N ILE A 109 8.14 -7.10 -14.16
CA ILE A 109 7.59 -6.40 -13.00
C ILE A 109 8.69 -5.52 -12.38
N ILE A 110 8.54 -4.19 -12.51
CA ILE A 110 9.32 -3.18 -11.78
C ILE A 110 8.94 -3.10 -10.31
#